data_AF-A0A4V2M372-F1
#
_entry.id   AF-A0A4V2M372-F1
#
_cell.length_a   1.000
_cell.length_b   1.000
_cell.length_c   1.000
_cell.angle_alpha   90.00
_cell.angle_beta   90.00
_cell.angle_gamma   90.00
#
_symmetry.space_group_name_H-M   'P 1'
#
loop_
_entity.id
_entity.type
_entity.pdbx_description
1 polymer ?
#
loop_
_entity_poly.entity_id
_entity_poly.type
_entity_poly.pdbx_seq_one_letter_code
_entity_poly.pdbx_strand_id
1 'polypeptide(L)'
;MTSTFETPATRPARSGARSGLVSLLALDLGICLLVASEFLPASVLPRMAADLGVSEGTAGLAVAATAIAGAVTAPSIAMVLPRADRRLVLIGLLAVAAVSDLAVALAPGFAVVLLSRLVLGVAIAGYW
;
A
#
# COMPACT_ATOMS: atom_id res chain seq x y z
N MET A 1 -13.06 -42.32 50.64
CA MET A 1 -12.21 -41.17 50.22
C MET A 1 -12.05 -41.24 48.72
N THR A 2 -13.00 -40.67 47.99
CA THR A 2 -13.04 -40.64 46.52
C THR A 2 -12.75 -39.20 46.10
N SER A 3 -11.52 -38.89 45.71
CA SER A 3 -11.18 -37.60 45.12
C SER A 3 -11.57 -37.62 43.65
N THR A 4 -12.64 -36.90 43.34
CA THR A 4 -13.06 -36.60 41.96
C THR A 4 -12.06 -35.60 41.38
N PHE A 5 -11.28 -36.02 40.38
CA PHE A 5 -10.47 -35.11 39.58
C PHE A 5 -11.40 -34.40 38.59
N GLU A 6 -11.61 -33.10 38.79
CA GLU A 6 -12.32 -32.23 37.84
C GLU A 6 -11.38 -31.91 36.66
N THR A 7 -11.70 -32.44 35.48
CA THR A 7 -11.01 -32.11 34.24
C THR A 7 -11.37 -30.68 33.81
N PRO A 8 -10.42 -29.75 33.60
CA PRO A 8 -10.73 -28.42 33.13
C PRO A 8 -11.27 -28.48 31.69
N ALA A 9 -12.50 -28.02 31.48
CA ALA A 9 -13.08 -27.89 30.15
C ALA A 9 -12.36 -26.76 29.38
N THR A 10 -11.53 -27.13 28.40
CA THR A 10 -10.93 -26.18 27.46
C THR A 10 -12.00 -25.63 26.52
N ARG A 11 -12.34 -24.34 26.69
CA ARG A 11 -13.31 -23.63 25.85
C ARG A 11 -12.73 -23.43 24.44
N PRO A 12 -13.47 -23.71 23.36
CA PRO A 12 -12.89 -23.68 22.02
C PRO A 12 -12.57 -22.25 21.57
N ALA A 13 -11.31 -22.01 21.19
CA ALA A 13 -10.76 -20.76 20.67
C ALA A 13 -11.25 -20.40 19.24
N ARG A 14 -12.56 -20.50 18.98
CA ARG A 14 -13.14 -20.38 17.63
C ARG A 14 -13.39 -18.94 17.16
N SER A 15 -13.32 -17.94 18.03
CA SER A 15 -13.50 -16.52 17.62
C SER A 15 -12.24 -15.88 17.04
N GLY A 16 -11.04 -16.37 17.40
CA GLY A 16 -9.77 -15.81 16.91
C GLY A 16 -9.45 -16.13 15.45
N ALA A 17 -9.81 -17.33 14.98
CA ALA A 17 -9.45 -17.79 13.64
C ALA A 17 -10.08 -16.97 12.50
N ARG A 18 -11.35 -16.56 12.64
CA ARG A 18 -12.04 -15.75 11.62
C ARG A 18 -11.52 -14.31 11.57
N SER A 19 -11.23 -13.71 12.73
CA SER A 19 -10.66 -12.36 12.79
C SER A 19 -9.22 -12.32 12.25
N GLY A 20 -8.44 -13.39 12.48
CA GLY A 20 -7.12 -13.55 11.88
C GLY A 20 -7.18 -13.66 10.35
N LEU A 21 -8.08 -14.47 9.80
CA LEU A 21 -8.24 -14.62 8.35
C LEU A 21 -8.64 -13.30 7.68
N VAL A 22 -9.60 -12.55 8.25
CA VAL A 22 -10.01 -11.25 7.70
C VAL A 22 -8.85 -10.26 7.69
N SER A 23 -8.01 -10.27 8.72
CA SER A 23 -6.84 -9.38 8.79
C SER A 23 -5.79 -9.71 7.73
N LEU A 24 -5.55 -11.01 7.50
CA LEU A 24 -4.63 -11.48 6.45
C LEU A 24 -5.15 -11.15 5.06
N LEU A 25 -6.44 -11.39 4.80
CA LEU A 25 -7.07 -11.05 3.52
C LEU A 25 -7.06 -9.53 3.26
N ALA A 26 -7.28 -8.72 4.29
CA ALA A 26 -7.20 -7.26 4.15
C ALA A 26 -5.77 -6.79 3.83
N LEU A 27 -4.76 -7.38 4.49
CA LEU A 27 -3.36 -7.08 4.22
C LEU A 27 -2.96 -7.48 2.79
N ASP A 28 -3.32 -8.71 2.40
CA ASP A 28 -3.05 -9.27 1.07
C ASP A 28 -3.70 -8.43 -0.03
N LEU A 29 -4.98 -8.09 0.14
CA LEU A 29 -5.69 -7.21 -0.78
C LEU A 29 -5.04 -5.83 -0.87
N GLY A 30 -4.59 -5.27 0.26
CA GLY A 30 -3.87 -4.01 0.25
C GLY A 30 -2.54 -4.09 -0.52
N ILE A 31 -1.75 -5.15 -0.33
CA ILE A 31 -0.50 -5.37 -1.09
C ILE A 31 -0.83 -5.50 -2.58
N CYS A 32 -1.82 -6.33 -2.92
CA CYS A 32 -2.24 -6.55 -4.30
C CYS A 32 -2.62 -5.23 -4.99
N LEU A 33 -3.41 -4.38 -4.33
CA LEU A 33 -3.81 -3.09 -4.86
C LEU A 33 -2.64 -2.10 -5.00
N LEU A 34 -1.74 -2.04 -4.02
CA LEU A 34 -0.54 -1.18 -4.11
C LEU A 34 0.35 -1.60 -5.28
N VAL A 35 0.64 -2.89 -5.40
CA VAL A 35 1.46 -3.44 -6.47
C VAL A 35 0.80 -3.22 -7.83
N ALA A 36 -0.51 -3.48 -7.95
CA ALA A 36 -1.24 -3.21 -9.18
C ALA A 36 -1.10 -1.73 -9.58
N SER A 37 -1.29 -0.80 -8.64
CA SER A 37 -1.20 0.65 -8.87
C SER A 37 0.22 1.11 -9.21
N GLU A 38 1.24 0.42 -8.70
CA GLU A 38 2.63 0.70 -9.02
C GLU A 38 2.95 0.39 -10.49
N PHE A 39 2.51 -0.77 -10.98
CA PHE A 39 2.80 -1.26 -12.33
C PHE A 39 1.83 -0.77 -13.41
N LEU A 40 0.65 -0.27 -13.01
CA LEU A 40 -0.38 0.20 -13.94
C LEU A 40 0.15 1.25 -14.94
N PRO A 41 0.89 2.30 -14.54
CA PRO A 41 1.39 3.30 -15.49
C PRO A 41 2.37 2.73 -16.51
N ALA A 42 3.20 1.77 -16.12
CA ALA A 42 4.13 1.12 -17.04
C ALA A 42 3.38 0.33 -18.12
N SER A 43 2.23 -0.28 -17.76
CA SER A 43 1.40 -1.04 -18.70
C SER A 43 0.63 -0.20 -19.72
N VAL A 44 0.32 1.06 -19.39
CA VAL A 44 -0.43 1.99 -20.26
C VAL A 44 0.41 3.15 -20.77
N LEU A 45 1.73 3.06 -20.62
CA LEU A 45 2.66 4.17 -20.83
C LEU A 45 2.52 4.86 -22.20
N PRO A 46 2.37 4.14 -23.33
CA PRO A 46 2.18 4.79 -24.64
C PRO A 46 0.87 5.59 -24.73
N ARG A 47 -0.22 5.09 -24.13
CA ARG A 47 -1.51 5.80 -24.07
C ARG A 47 -1.41 7.03 -23.18
N MET A 48 -0.78 6.89 -22.02
CA MET A 48 -0.57 7.98 -21.08
C MET A 48 0.27 9.11 -21.69
N ALA A 49 1.28 8.77 -22.50
CA ALA A 49 2.08 9.72 -23.24
C ALA A 49 1.26 10.47 -24.31
N ALA A 50 0.43 9.75 -25.06
CA ALA A 50 -0.45 10.32 -26.07
C ALA A 50 -1.50 11.27 -25.47
N ASP A 51 -2.17 10.85 -24.40
CA ASP A 51 -3.23 11.63 -23.75
C ASP A 51 -2.70 12.93 -23.12
N LEU A 52 -1.47 12.90 -22.62
CA LEU A 52 -0.82 14.06 -21.99
C LEU A 52 0.02 14.89 -22.99
N GLY A 53 0.13 14.47 -24.24
CA GLY A 53 0.92 15.15 -25.28
C GLY A 53 2.42 15.19 -24.98
N VAL A 54 2.95 14.21 -24.24
CA VAL A 54 4.38 14.12 -23.88
C VAL A 54 5.05 12.95 -24.60
N SER A 55 6.39 12.94 -24.66
CA SER A 55 7.12 11.79 -25.20
C SER A 55 7.03 10.59 -24.25
N GLU A 56 7.11 9.37 -24.78
CA GLU A 56 7.14 8.14 -23.96
C GLU A 56 8.29 8.16 -22.94
N GLY A 57 9.47 8.67 -23.32
CA GLY A 57 10.58 8.85 -22.38
C GLY A 57 10.25 9.77 -21.21
N THR A 58 9.47 10.84 -21.47
CA THR A 58 8.97 11.72 -20.41
C THR A 58 7.95 11.00 -19.54
N ALA A 59 7.00 10.27 -20.13
CA ALA A 59 6.02 9.47 -19.38
C ALA A 59 6.70 8.43 -18.46
N GLY A 60 7.85 7.87 -18.87
CA GLY A 60 8.68 7.01 -18.03
C GLY A 60 9.14 7.64 -16.72
N LEU A 61 9.23 8.97 -16.63
CA LEU A 61 9.55 9.67 -15.39
C LEU A 61 8.50 9.45 -14.30
N ALA A 62 7.24 9.16 -14.65
CA ALA A 62 6.20 8.84 -13.67
C ALA A 62 6.55 7.55 -12.89
N VAL A 63 7.10 6.54 -13.58
CA VAL A 63 7.56 5.30 -12.96
C VAL A 63 8.82 5.57 -12.13
N ALA A 64 9.80 6.26 -12.70
CA ALA A 64 11.04 6.59 -12.01
C ALA A 64 10.82 7.43 -10.74
N ALA A 65 9.90 8.41 -10.78
CA ALA A 65 9.54 9.24 -9.63
C ALA A 65 9.04 8.39 -8.45
N THR A 66 8.20 7.39 -8.73
CA THR A 66 7.70 6.45 -7.71
C THR A 66 8.85 5.72 -7.03
N ALA A 67 9.79 5.19 -7.82
CA ALA A 67 10.95 4.45 -7.33
C ALA A 67 11.89 5.35 -6.51
N ILE A 68 12.15 6.58 -6.96
CA ILE A 68 13.00 7.54 -6.26
C ILE A 68 12.38 7.92 -4.91
N ALA A 69 11.08 8.26 -4.90
CA ALA A 69 10.38 8.59 -3.66
C ALA A 69 10.38 7.42 -2.68
N GLY A 70 10.13 6.20 -3.17
CA GLY A 70 10.19 4.99 -2.35
C GLY A 70 11.59 4.76 -1.75
N ALA A 71 12.64 4.89 -2.57
CA ALA A 71 14.04 4.74 -2.12
C ALA A 71 14.42 5.75 -1.03
N VAL A 72 13.98 7.00 -1.14
CA VAL A 72 14.23 8.04 -0.13
C VAL A 72 13.41 7.80 1.14
N THR A 73 12.19 7.28 1.00
CA THR A 73 11.26 7.10 2.12
C THR A 73 11.56 5.85 2.94
N ALA A 74 12.00 4.77 2.31
CA ALA A 74 12.29 3.47 2.95
C ALA A 74 13.12 3.59 4.26
N PRO A 75 14.29 4.29 4.30
CA PRO A 75 15.05 4.44 5.53
C PRO A 75 14.33 5.28 6.60
N SER A 76 13.53 6.26 6.17
CA SER A 76 12.80 7.14 7.09
C SER A 76 11.72 6.37 7.83
N ILE A 77 10.98 5.50 7.13
CA ILE A 77 9.90 4.71 7.75
C ILE A 77 10.45 3.64 8.68
N ALA A 78 11.61 3.03 8.36
CA ALA A 78 12.27 2.07 9.24
C ALA A 78 12.57 2.65 10.64
N MET A 79 12.77 3.96 10.76
CA MET A 79 13.03 4.63 12.05
C MET A 79 11.75 4.97 12.84
N VAL A 80 10.63 5.20 12.15
CA VAL A 80 9.37 5.71 12.75
C VAL A 80 8.41 4.58 13.09
N LEU A 81 8.35 3.55 12.25
CA LEU A 81 7.37 2.46 12.34
C LEU A 81 7.41 1.65 13.65
N PRO A 82 8.56 1.39 14.30
CA PRO A 82 8.62 0.61 15.54
C PRO A 82 7.90 1.26 16.73
N ARG A 83 7.57 2.56 16.66
CA ARG A 83 6.95 3.31 17.77
C ARG A 83 5.44 3.56 17.58
N ALA A 84 4.87 3.16 16.44
CA ALA A 84 3.49 3.46 16.07
C ALA A 84 2.59 2.21 16.06
N ASP A 85 1.28 2.41 16.17
CA ASP A 85 0.30 1.33 15.96
C ASP A 85 0.31 0.92 14.48
N ARG A 86 0.86 -0.26 14.20
CA ARG A 86 1.03 -0.81 12.85
C ARG A 86 -0.29 -0.84 12.07
N ARG A 87 -1.43 -1.09 12.72
CA ARG A 87 -2.73 -1.15 12.02
C ARG A 87 -3.12 0.22 11.49
N LEU A 88 -2.98 1.26 12.31
CA LEU A 88 -3.30 2.64 11.91
C LEU A 88 -2.36 3.13 10.81
N VAL A 89 -1.07 2.77 10.89
CA VAL A 89 -0.10 3.13 9.85
C VAL A 89 -0.45 2.49 8.52
N LEU A 90 -0.74 1.18 8.49
CA LEU A 90 -1.10 0.47 7.25
C LEU A 90 -2.38 1.05 6.61
N ILE A 91 -3.40 1.37 7.42
CA ILE A 91 -4.62 2.01 6.94
C ILE A 91 -4.32 3.42 6.39
N GLY A 92 -3.51 4.19 7.10
CA GLY A 92 -3.10 5.53 6.67
C GLY A 92 -2.35 5.52 5.35
N LEU A 93 -1.40 4.59 5.17
CA LEU A 93 -0.63 4.45 3.93
C LEU A 93 -1.52 4.02 2.76
N LEU A 94 -2.46 3.09 2.98
CA LEU A 94 -3.46 2.73 1.98
C LEU A 94 -4.35 3.92 1.58
N ALA A 95 -4.76 4.73 2.55
CA ALA A 95 -5.54 5.94 2.27
C ALA A 95 -4.73 6.96 1.45
N VAL A 96 -3.44 7.15 1.77
CA VAL A 96 -2.53 8.02 1.01
C VAL A 96 -2.35 7.49 -0.42
N ALA A 97 -2.17 6.18 -0.60
CA ALA A 97 -2.09 5.55 -1.91
C ALA A 97 -3.36 5.80 -2.74
N ALA A 98 -4.53 5.56 -2.15
CA ALA A 98 -5.81 5.78 -2.81
C ALA A 98 -6.04 7.25 -3.22
N VAL A 99 -5.67 8.21 -2.35
CA VAL A 99 -5.75 9.64 -2.67
C VAL A 99 -4.80 10.00 -3.82
N SER A 100 -3.59 9.43 -3.81
CA SER A 100 -2.63 9.61 -4.89
C SER A 100 -3.18 9.09 -6.22
N ASP A 101 -3.74 7.89 -6.26
CA ASP A 101 -4.29 7.32 -7.49
C ASP A 101 -5.50 8.12 -8.00
N LEU A 102 -6.33 8.64 -7.10
CA LEU A 102 -7.41 9.55 -7.46
C LEU A 102 -6.87 10.86 -8.06
N ALA A 103 -5.76 11.39 -7.53
CA ALA A 103 -5.11 12.57 -8.07
C ALA A 103 -4.50 12.32 -9.47
N VAL A 104 -3.97 11.11 -9.73
CA VAL A 104 -3.54 10.69 -11.08
C VAL A 104 -4.75 10.64 -12.02
N ALA A 105 -5.86 10.05 -11.58
CA ALA A 105 -7.08 9.92 -12.41
C ALA A 105 -7.70 11.27 -12.81
N LEU A 106 -7.53 12.29 -11.96
CA LEU A 106 -8.03 13.65 -12.18
C LEU A 106 -6.95 14.63 -12.67
N ALA A 107 -5.76 14.12 -13.05
CA ALA A 107 -4.61 14.97 -13.32
C ALA A 107 -4.84 15.86 -14.56
N PRO A 108 -4.72 17.19 -14.45
CA PRO A 108 -4.84 18.11 -15.59
C PRO A 108 -3.59 18.13 -16.48
N GLY A 109 -2.52 17.45 -16.09
CA GLY A 109 -1.26 17.43 -16.84
C GLY A 109 -0.18 16.59 -16.16
N PHE A 110 0.94 16.40 -16.87
CA PHE A 110 2.01 15.49 -16.46
C PHE A 110 2.67 15.85 -15.12
N ALA A 111 2.75 17.14 -14.76
CA ALA A 111 3.31 17.56 -13.47
C ALA A 111 2.50 17.03 -12.27
N VAL A 112 1.17 17.03 -12.37
CA VAL A 112 0.28 16.50 -11.31
C VAL A 112 0.40 14.98 -11.22
N VAL A 113 0.54 14.30 -12.37
CA VAL A 113 0.86 12.87 -12.39
C VAL A 113 2.17 12.61 -11.66
N LEU A 114 3.22 13.37 -11.95
CA LEU A 114 4.54 13.20 -11.35
C LEU A 114 4.49 13.36 -9.82
N LEU A 115 3.85 14.43 -9.34
CA LEU A 115 3.69 14.69 -7.90
C LEU A 115 2.90 13.58 -7.21
N SER A 116 1.81 13.12 -7.84
CA SER A 116 1.01 12.02 -7.30
C SER A 116 1.85 10.74 -7.21
N ARG A 117 2.63 10.42 -8.25
CA ARG A 117 3.54 9.26 -8.23
C ARG A 117 4.62 9.33 -7.14
N LEU A 118 5.13 10.52 -6.82
CA LEU A 118 6.02 10.69 -5.67
C LEU A 118 5.30 10.32 -4.36
N VAL A 119 4.07 10.82 -4.16
CA VAL A 119 3.25 10.49 -2.98
C VAL A 119 2.96 9.00 -2.89
N LEU A 120 2.64 8.35 -4.02
CA LEU A 120 2.45 6.90 -4.06
C LEU A 120 3.71 6.13 -3.65
N GLY A 121 4.89 6.58 -4.11
CA GLY A 121 6.18 5.97 -3.73
C GLY A 121 6.43 5.99 -2.22
N VAL A 122 6.04 7.08 -1.54
CA VAL A 122 6.09 7.18 -0.06
C VAL A 122 5.18 6.14 0.57
N ALA A 123 3.95 5.98 0.06
CA ALA A 123 2.98 5.03 0.58
C ALA A 123 3.44 3.57 0.40
N ILE A 124 3.97 3.24 -0.79
CA ILE A 124 4.53 1.92 -1.10
C ILE A 124 5.67 1.57 -0.16
N ALA A 125 6.67 2.46 -0.04
CA ALA A 125 7.83 2.19 0.81
C ALA A 125 7.49 2.02 2.29
N GLY A 126 6.35 2.54 2.75
CA GLY A 126 5.90 2.34 4.11
C GLY A 126 5.09 1.07 4.36
N TYR A 127 4.52 0.51 3.30
CA TYR A 127 3.61 -0.61 3.37
C TYR A 127 4.33 -1.96 3.25
N TRP A 128 5.46 -1.98 2.54
CA TRP A 128 6.43 -3.09 2.51
C TRP A 128 7.13 -3.28 3.87
#